data_AF-A0A6B2LGL5-F1
#
_entry.id   AF-A0A6B2LGL5-F1
#
_cell.length_a   1.000
_cell.length_b   1.000
_cell.length_c   1.000
_cell.angle_alpha   90.00
_cell.angle_beta   90.00
_cell.angle_gamma   90.00
#
_symmetry.space_group_name_H-M   'P 1'
#
loop_
_entity.id
_entity.type
_entity.pdbx_description
1 polymer ?
#
loop_
_entity_poly.entity_id
_entity_poly.type
_entity_poly.pdbx_seq_one_letter_code
_entity_poly.pdbx_strand_id
1 'polypeptide(L)'
;MVIDQGSSVCRMGFVKNNGPRYIYPSIIGRPLFKKVLPNPPHPGEYIGDDAQANRGFLDISYPIQRGIVTNWEDMEKYWEFVLRGPLAPGDFPVLLNEPPLNPISNGEKKLEVLFERFHFSECYLALEGLMGAYGSSRDTATVLNIGDGLTHISSFYEGIYSVRGTSRRDFGGKDITASLGTMLNERGHQFSSSSDLEILKEIKEKLSYIAEDFEAELLKFQWDNLQQP
;
A
#
# COMPACT_ATOMS: atom_id res chain seq x y z
N MET A 1 -3.03 16.81 -10.85
CA MET A 1 -3.44 15.93 -9.74
C MET A 1 -2.25 15.05 -9.36
N VAL A 2 -2.14 14.66 -8.10
CA VAL A 2 -1.11 13.74 -7.59
C VAL A 2 -1.80 12.49 -7.08
N ILE A 3 -1.32 11.32 -7.50
CA ILE A 3 -1.74 10.01 -7.03
C ILE A 3 -0.50 9.28 -6.49
N ASP A 4 -0.52 9.03 -5.19
CA ASP A 4 0.41 8.16 -4.48
C ASP A 4 -0.28 6.80 -4.26
N GLN A 5 -0.10 5.88 -5.20
CA GLN A 5 -0.60 4.51 -5.18
C GLN A 5 0.34 3.62 -4.35
N GLY A 6 -0.14 3.13 -3.21
CA GLY A 6 0.55 2.12 -2.41
C GLY A 6 -0.10 0.76 -2.53
N SER A 7 0.64 -0.29 -2.16
CA SER A 7 0.10 -1.66 -2.07
C SER A 7 -1.05 -1.81 -1.08
N SER A 8 -1.08 -1.00 -0.02
CA SER A 8 -2.16 -1.03 0.98
C SER A 8 -3.11 0.15 0.91
N VAL A 9 -2.62 1.33 0.56
CA VAL A 9 -3.37 2.60 0.60
C VAL A 9 -2.99 3.45 -0.60
N CYS A 10 -3.98 4.04 -1.25
CA CYS A 10 -3.83 5.07 -2.27
C CYS A 10 -4.16 6.43 -1.66
N ARG A 11 -3.34 7.44 -1.95
CA ARG A 11 -3.53 8.82 -1.51
C ARG A 11 -3.58 9.73 -2.72
N MET A 12 -4.59 10.59 -2.82
CA MET A 12 -4.72 11.52 -3.93
C MET A 12 -5.05 12.94 -3.48
N GLY A 13 -4.67 13.90 -4.32
CA GLY A 13 -5.04 15.30 -4.15
C GLY A 13 -4.62 16.19 -5.31
N PHE A 14 -4.99 17.45 -5.24
CA PHE A 14 -4.47 18.50 -6.12
C PHE A 14 -3.36 19.24 -5.40
N VAL A 15 -2.37 19.73 -6.18
CA VAL A 15 -1.15 20.40 -5.68
C VAL A 15 -1.43 21.58 -4.75
N LYS A 16 -2.60 22.21 -4.85
CA LYS A 16 -2.99 23.37 -4.02
C LYS A 16 -3.38 23.01 -2.58
N ASN A 17 -3.46 21.73 -2.23
CA ASN A 17 -3.88 21.27 -0.91
C ASN A 17 -2.67 21.00 0.01
N ASN A 18 -2.80 21.27 1.31
CA ASN A 18 -1.83 20.85 2.32
C ASN A 18 -2.02 19.36 2.66
N GLY A 19 -1.59 18.48 1.75
CA GLY A 19 -1.65 17.03 1.89
C GLY A 19 -2.73 16.35 1.04
N PRO A 20 -2.81 15.01 1.11
CA PRO A 20 -3.79 14.24 0.36
C PRO A 20 -5.20 14.54 0.88
N ARG A 21 -6.13 14.76 -0.06
CA ARG A 21 -7.55 15.01 0.27
C ARG A 21 -8.36 13.73 0.30
N TYR A 22 -7.90 12.70 -0.40
CA TYR A 22 -8.57 11.43 -0.55
C TYR A 22 -7.59 10.32 -0.23
N ILE A 23 -7.98 9.42 0.66
CA ILE A 23 -7.16 8.29 1.11
C ILE A 23 -8.07 7.07 1.11
N TYR A 24 -7.73 6.05 0.33
CA TYR A 24 -8.53 4.85 0.20
C TYR A 24 -7.64 3.60 0.34
N PRO A 25 -8.10 2.54 1.02
CA PRO A 25 -7.46 1.23 0.96
C PRO A 25 -7.36 0.74 -0.49
N SER A 26 -6.21 0.18 -0.88
CA SER A 26 -5.96 -0.36 -2.23
C SER A 26 -6.46 -1.80 -2.34
N ILE A 27 -7.76 -2.01 -2.14
CA ILE A 27 -8.37 -3.35 -2.09
C ILE A 27 -9.67 -3.42 -2.89
N ILE A 28 -9.96 -4.63 -3.38
CA ILE A 28 -11.24 -5.02 -3.96
C ILE A 28 -11.76 -6.23 -3.21
N GLY A 29 -13.04 -6.23 -2.87
CA GLY A 29 -13.74 -7.29 -2.17
C GLY A 29 -14.82 -7.91 -3.02
N ARG A 30 -14.80 -9.25 -3.13
CA ARG A 30 -15.80 -10.04 -3.85
C ARG A 30 -16.59 -10.90 -2.86
N PRO A 31 -17.92 -10.91 -2.88
CA PRO A 31 -18.70 -11.74 -1.97
C PRO A 31 -18.33 -13.23 -2.06
N LEU A 32 -17.92 -13.84 -0.94
CA LEU A 32 -17.42 -15.22 -0.87
C LEU A 32 -18.46 -16.26 -1.32
N PHE A 33 -19.76 -16.01 -1.12
CA PHE A 33 -20.82 -16.96 -1.44
C PHE A 33 -22.15 -16.29 -1.84
N LYS A 34 -22.60 -16.49 -3.09
CA LYS A 34 -23.98 -16.19 -3.54
C LYS A 34 -25.08 -16.95 -2.77
N LYS A 35 -24.73 -17.92 -1.91
CA LYS A 35 -25.68 -18.82 -1.20
C LYS A 35 -26.03 -18.40 0.23
N VAL A 36 -25.18 -17.62 0.92
CA VAL A 36 -25.41 -17.26 2.34
C VAL A 36 -26.25 -15.99 2.47
N LEU A 37 -26.14 -15.08 1.50
CA LEU A 37 -27.01 -13.92 1.33
C LEU A 37 -27.63 -14.01 -0.07
N PRO A 38 -28.87 -14.53 -0.21
CA PRO A 38 -29.58 -14.56 -1.49
C PRO A 38 -29.74 -13.15 -2.10
N ASN A 39 -29.72 -12.13 -1.24
CA ASN A 39 -29.77 -10.71 -1.58
C ASN A 39 -28.63 -9.98 -0.85
N PRO A 40 -27.39 -9.98 -1.36
CA PRO A 40 -26.38 -9.08 -0.83
C PRO A 40 -26.88 -7.63 -1.01
N PRO A 41 -26.59 -6.70 -0.07
CA PRO A 41 -27.04 -5.31 -0.17
C PRO A 41 -26.63 -4.67 -1.50
N HIS A 42 -25.45 -5.06 -2.00
CA HIS A 42 -24.97 -4.75 -3.35
C HIS A 42 -24.44 -6.02 -4.03
N PRO A 43 -24.96 -6.38 -5.24
CA PRO A 43 -24.50 -7.55 -5.99
C PRO A 43 -23.15 -7.35 -6.70
N GLY A 44 -22.51 -6.19 -6.53
CA GLY A 44 -21.26 -5.82 -7.17
C GLY A 44 -20.01 -6.09 -6.31
N GLU A 45 -18.86 -5.73 -6.88
CA GLU A 45 -17.58 -5.68 -6.17
C GLU A 45 -17.56 -4.49 -5.21
N TYR A 46 -16.95 -4.70 -4.04
CA TYR A 46 -16.74 -3.67 -3.02
C TYR A 46 -15.33 -3.13 -3.21
N ILE A 47 -15.12 -1.81 -3.10
CA ILE A 47 -13.80 -1.20 -3.37
C ILE A 47 -13.48 -0.20 -2.26
N GLY A 48 -12.21 -0.13 -1.84
CA GLY A 48 -11.75 0.83 -0.85
C GLY A 48 -12.41 0.61 0.53
N ASP A 49 -12.95 1.68 1.11
CA ASP A 49 -13.55 1.65 2.45
C ASP A 49 -14.75 0.70 2.54
N ASP A 50 -15.52 0.55 1.45
CA ASP A 50 -16.66 -0.38 1.42
C ASP A 50 -16.18 -1.83 1.52
N ALA A 51 -15.06 -2.17 0.84
CA ALA A 51 -14.44 -3.48 1.00
C ALA A 51 -13.83 -3.66 2.39
N GLN A 52 -13.25 -2.60 2.95
CA GLN A 52 -12.65 -2.60 4.28
C GLN A 52 -13.69 -2.86 5.38
N ALA A 53 -14.84 -2.19 5.31
CA ALA A 53 -15.91 -2.32 6.29
C ALA A 53 -16.61 -3.69 6.25
N ASN A 54 -16.57 -4.36 5.09
CA ASN A 54 -17.32 -5.58 4.82
C ASN A 54 -16.43 -6.84 4.69
N ARG A 55 -15.15 -6.77 5.09
CA ARG A 55 -14.16 -7.87 4.96
C ARG A 55 -14.64 -9.24 5.44
N GLY A 56 -15.48 -9.27 6.48
CA GLY A 56 -15.94 -10.51 7.12
C GLY A 56 -16.67 -11.49 6.18
N PHE A 57 -17.20 -11.02 5.05
CA PHE A 57 -17.87 -11.87 4.05
C PHE A 57 -17.34 -11.69 2.62
N LEU A 58 -16.20 -11.00 2.47
CA LEU A 58 -15.58 -10.70 1.19
C LEU A 58 -14.25 -11.46 1.04
N ASP A 59 -14.02 -11.96 -0.16
CA ASP A 59 -12.71 -12.35 -0.65
C ASP A 59 -11.97 -11.09 -1.07
N ILE A 60 -10.87 -10.76 -0.38
CA ILE A 60 -10.16 -9.49 -0.55
C ILE A 60 -8.94 -9.71 -1.45
N SER A 61 -8.92 -9.02 -2.60
CA SER A 61 -7.78 -8.94 -3.50
C SER A 61 -7.08 -7.59 -3.42
N TYR A 62 -5.79 -7.61 -3.76
CA TYR A 62 -4.92 -6.43 -3.84
C TYR A 62 -4.44 -6.29 -5.29
N PRO A 63 -4.85 -5.25 -6.04
CA PRO A 63 -4.40 -5.05 -7.42
C PRO A 63 -2.90 -4.75 -7.51
N ILE A 64 -2.33 -4.17 -6.46
CA ILE A 64 -0.91 -3.85 -6.35
C ILE A 64 -0.27 -4.72 -5.28
N GLN A 65 0.76 -5.47 -5.65
CA GLN A 65 1.56 -6.25 -4.72
C GLN A 65 3.02 -5.86 -4.86
N ARG A 66 3.63 -5.48 -3.72
CA ARG A 66 5.04 -5.07 -3.65
C ARG A 66 5.38 -3.96 -4.66
N GLY A 67 4.49 -2.97 -4.78
CA GLY A 67 4.63 -1.84 -5.70
C GLY A 67 4.41 -2.15 -7.19
N ILE A 68 4.12 -3.40 -7.56
CA ILE A 68 3.83 -3.83 -8.95
C ILE A 68 2.32 -4.07 -9.09
N VAL A 69 1.74 -3.65 -10.21
CA VAL A 69 0.34 -3.99 -10.52
C VAL A 69 0.31 -5.43 -10.99
N THR A 70 -0.34 -6.31 -10.24
CA THR A 70 -0.40 -7.76 -10.54
C THR A 70 -1.71 -8.18 -11.19
N ASN A 71 -2.77 -7.39 -11.05
CA ASN A 71 -4.06 -7.62 -11.72
C ASN A 71 -4.57 -6.30 -12.28
N TRP A 72 -4.50 -6.15 -13.61
CA TRP A 72 -4.91 -4.95 -14.32
C TRP A 72 -6.43 -4.75 -14.36
N GLU A 73 -7.21 -5.82 -14.40
CA GLU A 73 -8.67 -5.72 -14.33
C GLU A 73 -9.09 -5.11 -12.98
N ASP A 74 -8.50 -5.60 -11.89
CA ASP A 74 -8.73 -5.05 -10.54
C ASP A 74 -8.20 -3.62 -10.46
N MET A 75 -7.04 -3.33 -11.05
CA MET A 75 -6.47 -1.98 -11.02
C MET A 75 -7.32 -0.94 -11.74
N GLU A 76 -7.86 -1.29 -12.91
CA GLU A 76 -8.73 -0.41 -13.70
C GLU A 76 -10.04 -0.11 -12.97
N LYS A 77 -10.68 -1.13 -12.36
CA LYS A 77 -11.87 -0.93 -11.54
C LYS A 77 -11.59 -0.09 -10.30
N TYR A 78 -10.43 -0.30 -9.67
CA TYR A 78 -9.97 0.51 -8.56
C TYR A 78 -9.80 1.98 -8.98
N TRP A 79 -9.16 2.22 -10.13
CA TRP A 79 -9.01 3.56 -10.69
C TRP A 79 -10.33 4.21 -11.07
N GLU A 80 -11.29 3.48 -11.65
CA GLU A 80 -12.65 4.00 -11.87
C GLU A 80 -13.32 4.45 -10.56
N PHE A 81 -13.11 3.70 -9.48
CA PHE A 81 -13.61 4.06 -8.16
C PHE A 81 -12.92 5.32 -7.60
N VAL A 82 -11.59 5.42 -7.69
CA VAL A 82 -10.86 6.56 -7.09
C VAL A 82 -10.89 7.82 -7.95
N LEU A 83 -10.97 7.69 -9.28
CA LEU A 83 -11.01 8.77 -10.27
C LEU A 83 -12.44 9.17 -10.62
N ARG A 84 -13.25 9.47 -9.60
CA ARG A 84 -14.63 9.92 -9.77
C ARG A 84 -14.86 11.29 -9.13
N GLY A 85 -15.96 11.93 -9.51
CA GLY A 85 -16.36 13.22 -8.95
C GLY A 85 -15.27 14.28 -9.12
N PRO A 86 -14.76 14.92 -8.04
CA PRO A 86 -13.72 15.96 -8.14
C PRO A 86 -12.37 15.46 -8.68
N LEU A 87 -12.13 14.15 -8.68
CA LEU A 87 -10.94 13.52 -9.23
C LEU A 87 -11.17 12.86 -10.59
N ALA A 88 -12.36 13.03 -11.16
CA ALA A 88 -12.65 12.54 -12.50
C ALA A 88 -11.62 13.08 -13.48
N PRO A 89 -11.12 12.26 -14.42
CA PRO A 89 -10.18 12.72 -15.43
C PRO A 89 -10.75 13.92 -16.20
N GLY A 90 -9.88 14.86 -16.57
CA GLY A 90 -10.25 16.08 -17.26
C GLY A 90 -9.00 16.82 -17.76
N ASP A 91 -9.14 18.13 -18.01
CA ASP A 91 -8.09 18.99 -18.57
C ASP A 91 -6.99 19.36 -17.57
N PHE A 92 -6.50 18.40 -16.79
CA PHE A 92 -5.39 18.60 -15.87
C PHE A 92 -4.41 17.42 -15.93
N PRO A 93 -3.10 17.69 -15.76
CA PRO A 93 -2.10 16.63 -15.74
C PRO A 93 -2.25 15.74 -14.52
N VAL A 94 -1.89 14.47 -14.65
CA VAL A 94 -1.76 13.52 -13.53
C VAL A 94 -0.29 13.16 -13.30
N LEU A 95 0.15 13.28 -12.05
CA LEU A 95 1.41 12.73 -11.56
C LEU A 95 1.08 11.47 -10.74
N LEU A 96 1.68 10.35 -11.12
CA LEU A 96 1.50 9.05 -10.47
C LEU A 96 2.87 8.55 -9.99
N ASN A 97 2.95 8.04 -8.77
CA ASN A 97 4.19 7.49 -8.24
C ASN A 97 4.54 6.11 -8.84
N GLU A 98 5.82 5.79 -8.85
CA GLU A 98 6.38 4.48 -9.17
C GLU A 98 7.60 4.18 -8.30
N PRO A 99 7.72 2.95 -7.76
CA PRO A 99 8.92 2.57 -7.03
C PRO A 99 10.12 2.38 -7.97
N PRO A 100 11.36 2.48 -7.46
CA PRO A 100 12.55 2.19 -8.24
C PRO A 100 12.57 0.72 -8.70
N LEU A 101 13.26 0.47 -9.82
CA LEU A 101 13.44 -0.86 -10.39
C LEU A 101 12.11 -1.58 -10.68
N ASN A 102 11.05 -0.84 -10.97
CA ASN A 102 9.79 -1.40 -11.45
C ASN A 102 9.95 -1.88 -12.91
N PRO A 103 9.31 -2.99 -13.32
CA PRO A 103 9.36 -3.44 -14.71
C PRO A 103 8.84 -2.35 -15.65
N ILE A 104 9.59 -2.08 -16.73
CA ILE A 104 9.24 -1.05 -17.72
C ILE A 104 7.83 -1.29 -18.28
N SER A 105 7.49 -2.55 -18.58
CA SER A 105 6.16 -2.94 -19.07
C SER A 105 5.02 -2.56 -18.12
N ASN A 106 5.27 -2.55 -16.81
CA ASN A 106 4.28 -2.15 -15.84
C ASN A 106 4.07 -0.63 -15.86
N GLY A 107 5.14 0.16 -16.03
CA GLY A 107 5.06 1.62 -16.22
C GLY A 107 4.37 1.99 -17.53
N GLU A 108 4.72 1.30 -18.63
CA GLU A 108 4.07 1.46 -19.94
C GLU A 108 2.57 1.18 -19.85
N LYS A 109 2.18 0.06 -19.22
CA LYS A 109 0.77 -0.27 -19.05
C LYS A 109 0.02 0.70 -18.14
N LYS A 110 0.66 1.28 -17.10
CA LYS A 110 0.06 2.36 -16.31
C LYS A 110 -0.28 3.55 -17.21
N LEU A 111 0.67 3.98 -18.04
CA LEU A 111 0.48 5.12 -18.94
C LEU A 111 -0.57 4.82 -20.01
N GLU A 112 -0.52 3.65 -20.63
CA GLU A 112 -1.52 3.18 -21.60
C GLU A 112 -2.94 3.31 -21.02
N VAL A 113 -3.17 2.75 -19.83
CA VAL A 113 -4.49 2.80 -19.19
C VAL A 113 -4.91 4.24 -18.84
N LEU A 114 -3.99 5.06 -18.32
CA LEU A 114 -4.29 6.47 -17.99
C LEU A 114 -4.65 7.30 -19.24
N PHE A 115 -3.96 7.09 -20.36
CA PHE A 115 -4.23 7.80 -21.61
C PHE A 115 -5.45 7.23 -22.35
N GLU A 116 -5.52 5.92 -22.54
CA GLU A 116 -6.51 5.29 -23.42
C GLU A 116 -7.85 5.05 -22.73
N ARG A 117 -7.86 4.64 -21.46
CA ARG A 117 -9.11 4.38 -20.72
C ARG A 117 -9.60 5.63 -19.99
N PHE A 118 -8.70 6.33 -19.32
CA PHE A 118 -9.05 7.48 -18.48
C PHE A 118 -8.90 8.82 -19.18
N HIS A 119 -8.35 8.86 -20.40
CA HIS A 119 -8.29 10.06 -21.23
C HIS A 119 -7.59 11.27 -20.59
N PHE A 120 -6.60 11.04 -19.72
CA PHE A 120 -5.74 12.13 -19.26
C PHE A 120 -4.94 12.70 -20.43
N SER A 121 -4.88 14.03 -20.56
CA SER A 121 -4.09 14.68 -21.61
C SER A 121 -2.59 14.61 -21.35
N GLU A 122 -2.20 14.60 -20.07
CA GLU A 122 -0.81 14.66 -19.63
C GLU A 122 -0.61 13.75 -18.42
N CYS A 123 0.38 12.86 -18.49
CA CYS A 123 0.72 11.93 -17.42
C CYS A 123 2.22 11.99 -17.11
N TYR A 124 2.59 11.91 -15.84
CA TYR A 124 3.98 11.78 -15.41
C TYR A 124 4.13 10.68 -14.35
N LEU A 125 5.05 9.75 -14.58
CA LEU A 125 5.45 8.75 -13.58
C LEU A 125 6.63 9.28 -12.79
N ALA A 126 6.44 9.50 -11.49
CA ALA A 126 7.44 10.04 -10.58
C ALA A 126 8.02 8.95 -9.67
N LEU A 127 9.34 8.96 -9.47
CA LEU A 127 9.95 8.06 -8.49
C LEU A 127 9.52 8.44 -7.06
N GLU A 128 9.05 7.46 -6.29
CA GLU A 128 8.59 7.67 -4.90
C GLU A 128 9.65 8.37 -4.03
N GLY A 129 10.91 7.91 -4.12
CA GLY A 129 12.02 8.51 -3.38
C GLY A 129 12.28 9.97 -3.76
N LEU A 130 12.07 10.35 -5.02
CA LEU A 130 12.26 11.72 -5.48
C LEU A 130 11.18 12.63 -4.91
N MET A 131 9.93 12.17 -4.89
CA MET A 131 8.82 12.89 -4.27
C MET A 131 9.07 13.12 -2.78
N GLY A 132 9.60 12.13 -2.06
CA GLY A 132 9.97 12.26 -0.64
C GLY A 132 11.13 13.24 -0.40
N ALA A 133 12.16 13.21 -1.25
CA ALA A 133 13.30 14.14 -1.17
C ALA A 133 12.84 15.59 -1.37
N TYR A 134 12.05 15.86 -2.41
CA TYR A 134 11.51 17.19 -2.69
C TYR A 134 10.49 17.66 -1.66
N GLY A 135 9.65 16.76 -1.12
CA GLY A 135 8.79 17.07 0.02
C GLY A 135 9.56 17.54 1.26
N SER A 136 10.83 17.13 1.38
CA SER A 136 11.75 17.54 2.44
C SER A 136 12.66 18.71 2.05
N SER A 137 12.42 19.36 0.90
CA SER A 137 13.25 20.43 0.34
C SER A 137 14.73 20.04 0.15
N ARG A 138 14.98 18.78 -0.26
CA ARG A 138 16.32 18.27 -0.58
C ARG A 138 16.39 17.82 -2.03
N ASP A 139 17.42 18.24 -2.74
CA ASP A 139 17.78 17.80 -4.09
C ASP A 139 18.88 16.72 -4.09
N THR A 140 19.70 16.69 -3.03
CA THR A 140 20.69 15.66 -2.75
C THR A 140 20.29 14.89 -1.49
N ALA A 141 19.91 13.62 -1.65
CA ALA A 141 19.44 12.79 -0.55
C ALA A 141 19.50 11.29 -0.88
N THR A 142 19.70 10.46 0.14
CA THR A 142 19.34 9.04 0.11
C THR A 142 18.05 8.86 0.88
N VAL A 143 17.02 8.35 0.20
CA VAL A 143 15.68 8.14 0.75
C VAL A 143 15.49 6.65 0.98
N LEU A 144 15.24 6.27 2.24
CA LEU A 144 14.75 4.95 2.63
C LEU A 144 13.23 5.02 2.72
N ASN A 145 12.55 4.30 1.85
CA ASN A 145 11.09 4.18 1.86
C ASN A 145 10.69 2.79 2.35
N ILE A 146 9.84 2.72 3.37
CA ILE A 146 9.33 1.48 3.95
C ILE A 146 7.81 1.53 3.87
N GLY A 147 7.26 0.82 2.89
CA GLY A 147 5.82 0.70 2.69
C GLY A 147 5.26 -0.60 3.25
N ASP A 148 4.02 -0.92 2.85
CA ASP A 148 3.35 -2.14 3.27
C ASP A 148 3.89 -3.40 2.56
N GLY A 149 4.13 -3.33 1.24
CA GLY A 149 4.62 -4.48 0.47
C GLY A 149 6.07 -4.39 0.00
N LEU A 150 6.70 -3.22 0.16
CA LEU A 150 7.96 -2.88 -0.49
C LEU A 150 8.81 -1.97 0.40
N THR A 151 10.10 -2.28 0.50
CA THR A 151 11.11 -1.42 1.09
C THR A 151 12.17 -1.14 0.03
N HIS A 152 12.53 0.12 -0.16
CA HIS A 152 13.57 0.48 -1.11
C HIS A 152 14.40 1.67 -0.63
N ILE A 153 15.60 1.75 -1.17
CA ILE A 153 16.50 2.88 -1.00
C ILE A 153 16.68 3.50 -2.38
N SER A 154 16.57 4.82 -2.48
CA SER A 154 16.86 5.57 -3.70
C SER A 154 17.74 6.76 -3.36
N SER A 155 18.81 6.94 -4.12
CA SER A 155 19.76 8.03 -3.90
C SER A 155 19.72 9.04 -5.04
N PHE A 156 19.80 10.32 -4.68
CA PHE A 156 19.75 11.47 -5.59
C PHE A 156 20.91 12.41 -5.26
N TYR A 157 21.54 12.96 -6.29
CA TYR A 157 22.56 13.99 -6.18
C TYR A 157 22.19 15.13 -7.13
N GLU A 158 21.97 16.33 -6.59
CA GLU A 158 21.51 17.51 -7.34
C GLU A 158 20.29 17.20 -8.24
N GLY A 159 19.33 16.44 -7.72
CA GLY A 159 18.12 16.01 -8.43
C GLY A 159 18.32 14.84 -9.40
N ILE A 160 19.55 14.37 -9.60
CA ILE A 160 19.87 13.26 -10.50
C ILE A 160 19.75 11.92 -9.76
N TYR A 161 18.91 11.04 -10.28
CA TYR A 161 18.71 9.69 -9.76
C TYR A 161 19.93 8.78 -9.98
N SER A 162 20.41 8.14 -8.92
CA SER A 162 21.54 7.19 -8.95
C SER A 162 21.05 5.75 -8.88
N VAL A 163 21.10 5.05 -10.03
CA VAL A 163 20.78 3.61 -10.11
C VAL A 163 21.72 2.78 -9.23
N ARG A 164 23.00 3.15 -9.14
CA ARG A 164 23.99 2.44 -8.30
C ARG A 164 23.71 2.58 -6.80
N GLY A 165 23.13 3.72 -6.39
CA GLY A 165 22.74 3.99 -5.00
C GLY A 165 21.31 3.54 -4.67
N THR A 166 20.74 2.66 -5.49
CA THR A 166 19.37 2.18 -5.35
C THR A 166 19.34 0.71 -4.99
N SER A 167 18.47 0.34 -4.05
CA SER A 167 18.19 -1.06 -3.73
C SER A 167 16.70 -1.26 -3.49
N ARG A 168 16.22 -2.45 -3.79
CA ARG A 168 14.83 -2.84 -3.63
C ARG A 168 14.75 -4.15 -2.86
N ARG A 169 13.88 -4.21 -1.86
CA ARG A 169 13.55 -5.41 -1.08
C ARG A 169 12.04 -5.57 -1.04
N ASP A 170 11.60 -6.72 -1.53
CA ASP A 170 10.21 -7.16 -1.51
C ASP A 170 9.82 -7.61 -0.09
N PHE A 171 9.85 -6.65 0.84
CA PHE A 171 9.60 -6.78 2.26
C PHE A 171 8.96 -5.49 2.78
N GLY A 172 7.95 -5.58 3.63
CA GLY A 172 7.33 -4.40 4.24
C GLY A 172 6.39 -4.72 5.41
N GLY A 173 5.52 -3.77 5.71
CA GLY A 173 4.55 -3.86 6.80
C GLY A 173 3.65 -5.11 6.77
N LYS A 174 3.31 -5.63 5.58
CA LYS A 174 2.51 -6.84 5.39
C LYS A 174 3.25 -8.09 5.87
N ASP A 175 4.55 -8.18 5.57
CA ASP A 175 5.38 -9.31 5.97
C ASP A 175 5.57 -9.32 7.50
N ILE A 176 5.72 -8.13 8.11
CA ILE A 176 5.77 -7.96 9.57
C ILE A 176 4.43 -8.39 10.21
N THR A 177 3.29 -7.94 9.66
CA THR A 177 1.97 -8.35 10.16
C THR A 177 1.77 -9.86 10.06
N ALA A 178 2.22 -10.50 8.98
CA ALA A 178 2.14 -11.95 8.83
C ALA A 178 3.01 -12.68 9.86
N SER A 179 4.24 -12.22 10.09
CA SER A 179 5.14 -12.78 11.11
C SER A 179 4.54 -12.65 12.52
N LEU A 180 3.93 -11.50 12.84
CA LEU A 180 3.20 -11.32 14.10
C LEU A 180 2.04 -12.31 14.24
N GLY A 181 1.28 -12.55 13.17
CA GLY A 181 0.22 -13.56 13.16
C GLY A 181 0.74 -14.96 13.49
N THR A 182 1.84 -15.36 12.87
CA THR A 182 2.49 -16.66 13.17
C THR A 182 2.89 -16.75 14.64
N MET A 183 3.58 -15.73 15.18
CA MET A 183 4.02 -15.72 16.59
C MET A 183 2.85 -15.76 17.58
N LEU A 184 1.73 -15.09 17.28
CA LEU A 184 0.53 -15.13 18.13
C LEU A 184 -0.19 -16.47 18.04
N ASN A 185 -0.24 -17.08 16.85
CA ASN A 185 -0.80 -18.41 16.67
C ASN A 185 0.00 -19.48 17.43
N GLU A 186 1.34 -19.39 17.43
CA GLU A 186 2.21 -20.25 18.24
C GLU A 186 1.96 -20.12 19.75
N ARG A 187 1.44 -18.98 20.21
CA ARG A 187 1.04 -18.74 21.61
C ARG A 187 -0.41 -19.17 21.92
N GLY A 188 -1.09 -19.82 20.97
CA GLY A 188 -2.43 -20.38 21.17
C GLY A 188 -3.59 -19.48 20.68
N HIS A 189 -3.31 -18.33 20.06
CA HIS A 189 -4.34 -17.58 19.34
C HIS A 189 -4.66 -18.24 17.99
N GLN A 190 -5.75 -17.80 17.34
CA GLN A 190 -6.16 -18.32 16.04
C GLN A 190 -6.54 -17.17 15.11
N PHE A 191 -5.56 -16.73 14.33
CA PHE A 191 -5.73 -15.77 13.25
C PHE A 191 -5.54 -16.50 11.92
N SER A 192 -6.60 -16.61 11.12
CA SER A 192 -6.59 -17.37 9.85
C SER A 192 -7.33 -16.68 8.69
N SER A 193 -8.21 -15.72 8.97
CA SER A 193 -9.03 -15.03 7.97
C SER A 193 -8.40 -13.73 7.47
N SER A 194 -8.93 -13.18 6.37
CA SER A 194 -8.57 -11.85 5.87
C SER A 194 -8.95 -10.71 6.83
N SER A 195 -9.98 -10.93 7.66
CA SER A 195 -10.41 -9.99 8.69
C SER A 195 -9.44 -9.99 9.87
N ASP A 196 -8.91 -11.15 10.23
CA ASP A 196 -7.90 -11.31 11.28
C ASP A 196 -6.61 -10.55 10.95
N LEU A 197 -6.23 -10.48 9.67
CA LEU A 197 -5.06 -9.71 9.25
C LEU A 197 -5.19 -8.21 9.55
N GLU A 198 -6.40 -7.65 9.57
CA GLU A 198 -6.58 -6.24 9.95
C GLU A 198 -6.43 -6.06 11.46
N ILE A 199 -6.94 -7.00 12.26
CA ILE A 199 -6.75 -7.01 13.71
C ILE A 199 -5.25 -7.10 14.04
N LEU A 200 -4.53 -8.01 13.36
CA LEU A 200 -3.08 -8.14 13.52
C LEU A 200 -2.33 -6.87 13.11
N LYS A 201 -2.77 -6.20 12.04
CA LYS A 201 -2.20 -4.92 11.63
C LYS A 201 -2.46 -3.83 12.68
N GLU A 202 -3.64 -3.78 13.27
CA GLU A 202 -3.97 -2.84 14.35
C GLU A 202 -3.13 -3.12 15.60
N ILE A 203 -2.95 -4.39 15.98
CA ILE A 203 -2.05 -4.80 17.07
C ILE A 203 -0.62 -4.33 16.76
N LYS A 204 -0.14 -4.57 15.53
CA LYS A 204 1.18 -4.12 15.09
C LYS A 204 1.33 -2.61 15.25
N GLU A 205 0.39 -1.83 14.71
CA GLU A 205 0.45 -0.36 14.70
C GLU A 205 0.29 0.28 16.09
N LYS A 206 -0.46 -0.34 17.00
CA LYS A 206 -0.73 0.21 18.34
C LYS A 206 0.24 -0.27 19.42
N LEU A 207 0.73 -1.50 19.34
CA LEU A 207 1.44 -2.17 20.44
C LEU A 207 2.88 -2.53 20.13
N SER A 208 3.29 -2.55 18.86
CA SER A 208 4.68 -2.90 18.51
C SER A 208 5.63 -1.73 18.69
N TYR A 209 6.88 -2.03 19.00
CA TYR A 209 7.98 -1.08 19.07
C TYR A 209 9.27 -1.76 18.58
N ILE A 210 10.32 -0.96 18.40
CA ILE A 210 11.64 -1.44 18.01
C ILE A 210 12.53 -1.39 19.25
N ALA A 211 13.03 -2.56 19.66
CA ALA A 211 14.03 -2.68 20.72
C ALA A 211 15.35 -2.03 20.28
N GLU A 212 16.00 -1.27 21.17
CA GLU A 212 17.34 -0.74 20.92
C GLU A 212 18.39 -1.86 20.95
N ASP A 213 18.28 -2.76 21.93
CA ASP A 213 19.06 -4.01 22.03
C ASP A 213 18.11 -5.20 22.14
N PHE A 214 17.95 -5.90 21.03
CA PHE A 214 17.05 -7.04 20.92
C PHE A 214 17.42 -8.20 21.87
N GLU A 215 18.72 -8.49 22.02
CA GLU A 215 19.18 -9.64 22.80
C GLU A 215 18.98 -9.39 24.29
N ALA A 216 19.32 -8.19 24.77
CA ALA A 216 19.12 -7.81 26.16
C ALA A 216 17.63 -7.83 26.55
N GLU A 217 16.76 -7.34 25.67
CA GLU A 217 15.31 -7.29 25.92
C GLU A 217 14.66 -8.69 25.87
N LEU A 218 15.13 -9.56 24.97
CA LEU A 218 14.70 -10.95 24.90
C LEU A 218 15.05 -11.71 26.18
N LEU A 219 16.27 -11.52 26.71
CA LEU A 219 16.70 -12.13 27.98
C LEU A 219 15.83 -11.66 29.15
N LYS A 220 15.53 -10.36 29.22
CA LYS A 220 14.65 -9.80 30.24
C LYS A 220 13.26 -10.43 30.18
N PHE A 221 12.68 -10.54 28.99
CA PHE A 221 11.37 -11.17 28.80
C PHE A 221 11.36 -12.66 29.22
N GLN A 222 12.41 -13.41 28.89
CA GLN A 222 12.54 -14.81 29.32
C GLN A 222 12.64 -14.92 30.85
N TRP A 223 13.39 -14.01 31.48
CA TRP A 223 13.51 -13.95 32.95
C TRP A 223 12.18 -13.62 33.63
N ASP A 224 11.44 -12.64 33.10
CA ASP A 224 10.16 -12.21 33.66
C ASP A 224 9.10 -13.34 33.56
N ASN A 225 9.09 -14.11 32.47
CA ASN A 225 8.19 -15.27 32.33
C ASN A 225 8.53 -16.44 33.26
N LEU A 226 9.80 -16.59 33.65
CA LEU A 226 10.22 -17.60 34.64
C LEU A 226 9.84 -17.22 36.08
N GLN A 227 9.51 -15.94 36.33
CA GLN A 227 9.14 -15.43 37.65
C GLN A 227 7.63 -15.28 37.88
N GLN A 228 6.80 -15.50 36.85
CA GLN A 228 5.34 -15.56 37.03
C GLN A 228 4.95 -16.98 37.51
N PRO A 229 4.19 -17.11 38.62
CA PRO A 229 3.85 -18.39 39.23
C PRO A 229 2.93 -19.27 38.37
#